data_AF-A0A967A6M0-F1
#
_entry.id   AF-A0A967A6M0-F1
#
_cell.length_a   1.000
_cell.length_b   1.000
_cell.length_c   1.000
_cell.angle_alpha   90.00
_cell.angle_beta   90.00
_cell.angle_gamma   90.00
#
_symmetry.space_group_name_H-M   'P 1'
#
loop_
_entity.id
_entity.type
_entity.pdbx_description
1 polymer ?
#
loop_
_entity_poly.entity_id
_entity_poly.type
_entity_poly.pdbx_seq_one_letter_code
_entity_poly.pdbx_strand_id
1 'polypeptide(L)'
;MPKAKKETEKPKNGESSGLEGKLWAAADALRNNMDAAEYKHVVLGLIFLKYISDAFEAKHAELEAQRKQGAEPEDPDEYKAARIFWVPKEARWTHLKASAPQPTIGTIVDDAMTAIERDNPSLKGV
;
A
#
# COMPACT_ATOMS: atom_id res chain seq x y z
N MET A 1 20.69 -52.75 -23.36
CA MET A 1 20.42 -51.44 -22.72
C MET A 1 20.48 -50.36 -23.79
N PRO A 2 19.45 -49.52 -23.92
CA PRO A 2 19.62 -48.10 -23.56
C PRO A 2 18.44 -47.55 -22.75
N LYS A 3 18.74 -46.63 -21.83
CA LYS A 3 17.81 -46.04 -20.85
C LYS A 3 17.02 -44.89 -21.50
N ALA A 4 15.70 -44.92 -21.37
CA ALA A 4 14.81 -43.80 -21.70
C ALA A 4 15.12 -42.58 -20.81
N LYS A 5 15.36 -41.42 -21.43
CA LYS A 5 15.42 -40.13 -20.74
C LYS A 5 13.99 -39.75 -20.33
N LYS A 6 13.73 -39.72 -19.02
CA LYS A 6 12.54 -39.07 -18.46
C LYS A 6 12.72 -37.56 -18.63
N GLU A 7 11.86 -36.94 -19.44
CA GLU A 7 11.64 -35.50 -19.41
C GLU A 7 10.86 -35.19 -18.13
N THR A 8 11.46 -34.38 -17.26
CA THR A 8 10.80 -33.83 -16.08
C THR A 8 9.84 -32.74 -16.52
N GLU A 9 8.54 -33.02 -16.47
CA GLU A 9 7.47 -32.02 -16.55
C GLU A 9 7.67 -30.96 -15.46
N LYS A 10 7.83 -29.69 -15.87
CA LYS A 10 7.70 -28.54 -14.98
C LYS A 10 6.22 -28.41 -14.58
N PRO A 11 5.89 -28.21 -13.30
CA PRO A 11 4.51 -28.06 -12.88
C PRO A 11 3.92 -26.78 -13.49
N LYS A 12 2.88 -26.95 -14.30
CA LYS A 12 2.03 -25.85 -14.76
C LYS A 12 1.13 -25.44 -13.60
N ASN A 13 1.58 -24.46 -12.83
CA ASN A 13 0.75 -23.84 -11.81
C ASN A 13 -0.30 -22.96 -12.47
N GLY A 14 -1.56 -23.40 -12.34
CA GLY A 14 -2.70 -22.57 -11.94
C GLY A 14 -3.10 -21.42 -12.85
N GLU A 15 -4.28 -21.55 -13.46
CA GLU A 15 -4.99 -20.46 -14.12
C GLU A 15 -5.53 -19.43 -13.10
N SER A 16 -4.65 -18.59 -12.53
CA SER A 16 -4.97 -17.30 -11.85
C SER A 16 -4.56 -16.09 -12.71
N SER A 17 -4.49 -16.32 -14.02
CA SER A 17 -3.46 -15.83 -14.96
C SER A 17 -3.54 -14.36 -15.40
N GLY A 18 -4.53 -13.59 -14.91
CA GLY A 18 -4.81 -12.26 -15.44
C GLY A 18 -4.22 -11.12 -14.63
N LEU A 19 -4.66 -10.99 -13.37
CA LEU A 19 -4.30 -9.87 -12.49
C LEU A 19 -3.10 -10.19 -11.63
N GLU A 20 -3.10 -11.36 -10.99
CA GLU A 20 -2.01 -11.80 -10.11
C GLU A 20 -0.69 -11.88 -10.88
N GLY A 21 -0.70 -12.49 -12.07
CA GLY A 21 0.49 -12.53 -12.94
C GLY A 21 0.97 -11.14 -13.38
N LYS A 22 0.07 -10.18 -13.62
CA LYS A 22 0.44 -8.79 -13.95
C LYS A 22 1.04 -8.05 -12.75
N LEU A 23 0.46 -8.22 -11.56
CA LEU A 23 0.98 -7.66 -10.32
C LEU A 23 2.36 -8.25 -10.00
N TRP A 24 2.52 -9.56 -10.20
CA TRP A 24 3.77 -10.26 -9.98
C TRP A 24 4.86 -9.81 -10.98
N ALA A 25 4.53 -9.71 -12.27
CA ALA A 25 5.46 -9.21 -13.29
C ALA A 25 5.84 -7.74 -13.09
N ALA A 26 4.89 -6.88 -12.68
CA ALA A 26 5.17 -5.49 -12.37
C ALA A 26 6.09 -5.36 -11.14
N ALA A 27 5.84 -6.16 -10.10
CA ALA A 27 6.70 -6.23 -8.92
C ALA A 27 8.11 -6.74 -9.26
N ASP A 28 8.23 -7.79 -10.08
CA ASP A 28 9.50 -8.36 -10.50
C ASP A 28 10.33 -7.35 -11.33
N ALA A 29 9.68 -6.62 -12.24
CA ALA A 29 10.32 -5.55 -13.02
C ALA A 29 10.83 -4.38 -12.16
N LEU A 30 10.11 -4.03 -11.09
CA LEU A 30 10.49 -2.95 -10.17
C LEU A 30 11.60 -3.37 -9.18
N ARG A 31 11.69 -4.66 -8.88
CA ARG A 31 12.65 -5.22 -7.93
C ARG A 31 14.11 -5.12 -8.41
N ASN A 32 14.36 -5.22 -9.72
CA ASN A 32 15.70 -5.19 -10.32
C ASN A 32 16.71 -6.06 -9.51
N ASN A 33 17.89 -5.54 -9.14
CA ASN A 33 18.92 -6.25 -8.36
C ASN A 33 18.75 -6.19 -6.83
N MET A 34 17.61 -5.71 -6.29
CA MET A 34 17.42 -5.67 -4.82
C MET A 34 17.23 -7.06 -4.22
N ASP A 35 17.87 -7.30 -3.07
CA ASP A 35 17.70 -8.52 -2.31
C ASP A 35 16.26 -8.62 -1.75
N ALA A 36 15.77 -9.84 -1.56
CA ALA A 36 14.40 -10.09 -1.12
C ALA A 36 14.17 -9.55 0.29
N ALA A 37 15.22 -9.56 1.11
CA ALA A 37 15.17 -9.05 2.47
C ALA A 37 14.97 -7.53 2.50
N GLU A 38 15.42 -6.78 1.51
CA GLU A 38 15.25 -5.32 1.43
C GLU A 38 13.95 -4.94 0.73
N TYR A 39 13.62 -5.65 -0.37
CA TYR A 39 12.41 -5.40 -1.16
C TYR A 39 11.11 -5.62 -0.36
N LYS A 40 11.09 -6.58 0.58
CA LYS A 40 9.90 -6.86 1.40
C LYS A 40 9.47 -5.65 2.23
N HIS A 41 10.41 -4.85 2.75
CA HIS A 41 10.08 -3.72 3.62
C HIS A 41 9.42 -2.60 2.81
N VAL A 42 9.94 -2.31 1.62
CA VAL A 42 9.37 -1.30 0.71
C VAL A 42 7.98 -1.71 0.25
N VAL A 43 7.81 -2.95 -0.22
CA VAL A 43 6.50 -3.39 -0.75
C VAL A 43 5.45 -3.51 0.35
N LEU A 44 5.79 -4.10 1.50
CA LEU A 44 4.85 -4.23 2.61
C LEU A 44 4.46 -2.85 3.17
N GLY A 45 5.41 -1.91 3.26
CA GLY A 45 5.13 -0.53 3.65
C GLY A 45 4.17 0.17 2.69
N LEU A 46 4.37 0.04 1.38
CA LEU A 46 3.47 0.62 0.38
C LEU A 46 2.07 -0.02 0.37
N ILE A 47 1.97 -1.34 0.57
CA ILE A 47 0.68 -2.03 0.70
C ILE A 47 -0.06 -1.53 1.96
N PHE A 48 0.64 -1.44 3.08
CA PHE A 48 0.08 -0.90 4.32
C PHE A 48 -0.42 0.53 4.13
N LEU A 49 0.40 1.40 3.54
CA LEU A 49 0.05 2.80 3.26
C LEU A 49 -1.18 2.91 2.35
N LYS A 50 -1.26 2.07 1.31
CA LYS A 50 -2.43 2.00 0.43
C LYS A 50 -3.68 1.55 1.18
N TYR A 51 -3.57 0.52 2.02
CA TYR A 51 -4.69 -0.02 2.79
C TYR A 51 -5.28 1.03 3.74
N ILE A 52 -4.45 1.71 4.53
CA ILE A 52 -4.93 2.73 5.46
C ILE A 52 -5.50 3.94 4.72
N SER A 53 -4.92 4.30 3.57
CA SER A 53 -5.43 5.40 2.75
C SER A 53 -6.82 5.09 2.20
N ASP A 54 -7.07 3.86 1.76
CA ASP A 54 -8.39 3.47 1.25
C ASP A 54 -9.46 3.49 2.33
N ALA A 55 -9.14 2.98 3.52
CA ALA A 55 -10.05 3.02 4.67
C ALA A 55 -10.37 4.47 5.06
N PHE A 56 -9.35 5.32 5.09
CA PHE A 56 -9.49 6.75 5.37
C PHE A 56 -10.35 7.45 4.30
N GLU A 57 -10.04 7.28 3.01
CA GLU A 57 -10.76 7.94 1.91
C GLU A 57 -12.23 7.51 1.85
N ALA A 58 -12.53 6.24 2.12
CA ALA A 58 -13.90 5.76 2.22
C ALA A 58 -14.68 6.47 3.35
N LYS A 59 -14.08 6.56 4.55
CA LYS A 59 -14.70 7.25 5.68
C LYS A 59 -14.80 8.76 5.47
N HIS A 60 -13.78 9.37 4.88
CA HIS A 60 -13.76 10.80 4.55
C HIS A 60 -14.91 11.15 3.60
N ALA A 61 -15.13 10.33 2.56
CA ALA A 61 -16.25 10.52 1.63
C ALA A 61 -17.62 10.40 2.32
N GLU A 62 -17.79 9.47 3.25
CA GLU A 62 -19.01 9.35 4.06
C GLU A 62 -19.26 10.60 4.92
N LEU A 63 -18.22 11.08 5.61
CA LEU A 63 -18.31 12.27 6.46
C LEU A 63 -18.57 13.53 5.61
N GLU A 64 -17.94 13.67 4.45
CA GLU A 64 -18.15 14.82 3.57
C GLU A 64 -19.61 14.88 3.06
N ALA A 65 -20.22 13.72 2.77
CA ALA A 65 -21.64 13.65 2.42
C ALA A 65 -22.57 14.05 3.59
N GLN A 66 -22.12 13.83 4.83
CA GLN A 66 -22.86 14.15 6.06
C GLN A 66 -22.47 15.51 6.66
N ARG A 67 -21.60 16.28 6.00
CA ARG A 67 -21.10 17.57 6.51
C ARG A 67 -22.20 18.58 6.83
N LYS A 68 -23.29 18.59 6.05
CA LYS A 68 -24.47 19.43 6.31
C LYS A 68 -25.25 19.02 7.57
N GLN A 69 -25.02 17.81 8.07
CA GLN A 69 -25.65 17.24 9.27
C GLN A 69 -24.75 17.40 10.51
N GLY A 70 -23.57 18.03 10.36
CA GLY A 70 -22.65 18.33 11.46
C GLY A 70 -21.40 17.44 11.52
N ALA A 71 -21.23 16.49 10.60
CA ALA A 71 -20.01 15.70 10.52
C ALA A 71 -18.79 16.59 10.19
N GLU A 72 -17.63 16.26 10.76
CA GLU A 72 -16.38 16.99 10.52
C GLU A 72 -15.32 16.07 9.87
N PRO A 73 -15.23 16.03 8.52
CA PRO A 73 -14.31 15.12 7.80
C PRO A 73 -12.83 15.33 8.12
N GLU A 74 -12.47 16.48 8.69
CA GLU A 74 -11.11 16.83 9.04
C GLU A 74 -10.83 16.72 10.55
N ASP A 75 -11.76 16.14 11.33
CA ASP A 75 -11.55 15.79 12.72
C ASP A 75 -11.03 14.34 12.85
N PRO A 76 -9.83 14.09 13.39
CA PRO A 76 -9.30 12.75 13.63
C PRO A 76 -10.19 11.84 14.50
N ASP A 77 -11.00 12.41 15.39
CA ASP A 77 -11.83 11.61 16.32
C ASP A 77 -12.96 10.85 15.61
N GLU A 78 -13.45 11.37 14.49
CA GLU A 78 -14.44 10.70 13.61
C GLU A 78 -13.92 9.38 13.01
N TYR A 79 -12.59 9.25 12.90
CA TYR A 79 -11.92 8.06 12.36
C TYR A 79 -11.56 7.07 13.47
N LYS A 80 -11.11 7.57 14.63
CA LYS A 80 -10.79 6.74 15.80
C LYS A 80 -11.99 5.92 16.25
N ALA A 81 -13.19 6.50 16.24
CA ALA A 81 -14.43 5.80 16.59
C ALA A 81 -14.71 4.58 15.68
N ALA A 82 -14.29 4.67 14.40
CA ALA A 82 -14.41 3.61 13.41
C ALA A 82 -13.18 2.67 13.36
N ARG A 83 -12.18 2.86 14.24
CA ARG A 83 -10.87 2.17 14.21
C ARG A 83 -10.13 2.37 12.89
N ILE A 84 -10.29 3.54 12.27
CA ILE A 84 -9.59 3.95 11.07
C ILE A 84 -8.47 4.89 11.50
N PHE A 85 -7.27 4.66 10.96
CA PHE A 85 -6.15 5.56 11.18
C PHE A 85 -6.38 6.91 10.50
N TRP A 86 -6.02 7.98 11.20
CA TRP A 86 -6.04 9.31 10.61
C TRP A 86 -4.90 9.43 9.59
N VAL A 87 -5.21 9.91 8.38
CA VAL A 87 -4.21 10.11 7.33
C VAL A 87 -4.07 11.61 7.05
N PRO A 88 -2.97 12.26 7.48
CA PRO A 88 -2.76 13.68 7.26
C PRO A 88 -2.60 13.97 5.77
N LYS A 89 -2.82 15.23 5.37
CA LYS A 89 -2.94 15.63 3.95
C LYS A 89 -1.70 15.27 3.13
N GLU A 90 -0.53 15.44 3.71
CA GLU A 90 0.77 15.08 3.14
C GLU A 90 0.94 13.57 2.91
N ALA A 91 0.20 12.73 3.64
CA ALA A 91 0.29 11.27 3.54
C ALA A 91 -0.85 10.63 2.74
N ARG A 92 -1.82 11.42 2.23
CA ARG A 92 -2.96 10.89 1.46
C ARG A 92 -2.49 10.29 0.14
N TRP A 93 -3.08 9.16 -0.25
CA TRP A 93 -2.69 8.43 -1.47
C TRP A 93 -2.74 9.29 -2.74
N THR A 94 -3.71 10.18 -2.84
CA THR A 94 -3.81 11.17 -3.93
C THR A 94 -2.55 12.04 -4.06
N HIS A 95 -1.99 12.51 -2.95
CA HIS A 95 -0.73 13.28 -2.92
C HIS A 95 0.46 12.42 -3.36
N LEU A 96 0.57 11.22 -2.79
CA LEU A 96 1.66 10.28 -3.09
C LEU A 96 1.66 9.87 -4.57
N LYS A 97 0.48 9.56 -5.11
CA LYS A 97 0.31 9.18 -6.51
C LYS A 97 0.68 10.33 -7.45
N ALA A 98 0.31 11.57 -7.12
CA ALA A 98 0.69 12.74 -7.89
C ALA A 98 2.21 12.99 -7.85
N SER A 99 2.86 12.64 -6.74
CA SER A 99 4.31 12.76 -6.55
C SER A 99 5.12 11.58 -7.08
N ALA A 100 4.48 10.48 -7.49
CA ALA A 100 5.14 9.25 -7.93
C ALA A 100 6.24 9.41 -9.02
N PRO A 101 6.13 10.34 -10.00
CA PRO A 101 7.18 10.54 -10.99
C PRO A 101 8.43 11.25 -10.47
N GLN A 102 8.38 11.83 -9.26
CA GLN A 102 9.47 12.63 -8.72
C GLN A 102 10.62 11.73 -8.24
N PRO A 103 11.89 12.15 -8.43
CA PRO A 103 13.03 11.40 -7.92
C PRO A 103 13.05 11.32 -6.39
N THR A 104 12.34 12.21 -5.71
CA THR A 104 12.20 12.30 -4.25
C THR A 104 11.06 11.45 -3.68
N ILE A 105 10.38 10.62 -4.49
CA ILE A 105 9.23 9.82 -4.04
C ILE A 105 9.54 8.95 -2.82
N GLY A 106 10.75 8.39 -2.70
CA GLY A 106 11.15 7.62 -1.52
C GLY A 106 11.04 8.46 -0.23
N THR A 107 11.62 9.65 -0.23
CA THR A 107 11.54 10.59 0.91
C THR A 107 10.09 11.01 1.18
N ILE A 108 9.29 11.25 0.14
CA ILE A 108 7.88 11.62 0.31
C ILE A 108 7.08 10.49 0.99
N VAL A 109 7.38 9.23 0.65
CA VAL A 109 6.76 8.06 1.28
C VAL A 109 7.22 7.90 2.73
N ASP A 110 8.51 8.11 3.03
CA ASP A 110 9.05 8.07 4.39
C ASP A 110 8.45 9.18 5.28
N ASP A 111 8.34 10.40 4.74
CA ASP A 111 7.71 11.54 5.40
C ASP A 111 6.22 11.26 5.67
N ALA A 112 5.53 10.62 4.72
CA ALA A 112 4.13 10.22 4.89
C ALA A 112 3.96 9.20 6.01
N MET A 113 4.81 8.17 6.07
CA MET A 113 4.79 7.18 7.16
C MET A 113 5.06 7.85 8.52
N THR A 114 6.05 8.74 8.59
CA THR A 114 6.36 9.52 9.80
C THR A 114 5.17 10.38 10.25
N ALA A 115 4.49 11.04 9.32
CA ALA A 115 3.32 11.85 9.60
C ALA A 115 2.14 11.00 10.12
N ILE A 116 1.94 9.81 9.55
CA ILE A 116 0.93 8.85 10.02
C ILE A 116 1.27 8.37 11.44
N GLU A 117 2.51 8.00 11.73
CA GLU A 117 2.92 7.57 13.08
C GLU A 117 2.73 8.67 14.12
N ARG A 118 3.06 9.92 13.76
CA ARG A 118 2.88 11.10 14.62
C ARG A 118 1.42 11.25 15.08
N ASP A 119 0.49 11.09 14.15
CA ASP A 119 -0.93 11.35 14.41
C ASP A 119 -1.68 10.09 14.91
N ASN A 120 -1.04 8.91 14.88
CA ASN A 120 -1.62 7.64 15.29
C ASN A 120 -0.68 6.90 16.28
N PRO A 121 -0.80 7.15 17.60
CA PRO A 121 0.13 6.62 18.60
C PRO A 121 0.27 5.09 18.63
N SER A 122 -0.75 4.34 18.19
CA SER A 122 -0.70 2.88 18.11
C SER A 122 0.18 2.33 16.99
N LEU A 123 0.64 3.18 16.07
CA LEU A 123 1.57 2.82 14.99
C LEU A 123 3.04 3.08 15.34
N LYS A 124 3.33 3.68 16.50
CA LYS A 124 4.68 4.06 16.88
C LYS A 124 5.60 2.83 17.04
N GLY A 125 6.64 2.76 16.21
CA GLY A 125 7.69 1.73 16.28
C GLY A 125 7.32 0.37 15.66
N VAL A 126 6.30 0.34 14.81
CA VAL A 126 5.94 -0.81 13.95
C VAL A 126 6.81 -0.79 12.69
#